data_AF-A0A1U8JW75-F1
#
_entry.id   AF-A0A1U8JW75-F1
#
_cell.length_a   1.000
_cell.length_b   1.000
_cell.length_c   1.000
_cell.angle_alpha   90.00
_cell.angle_beta   90.00
_cell.angle_gamma   90.00
#
_symmetry.space_group_name_H-M   'P 1'
#
loop_
_entity.id
_entity.type
_entity.pdbx_description
1 polymer ?
#
loop_
_entity_poly.entity_id
_entity_poly.type
_entity_poly.pdbx_seq_one_letter_code
_entity_poly.pdbx_strand_id
1 'polypeptide(L)'
;SAHDSRILSDALSRPTGLRISEGKYYLADAGYGIRIGCITPYRGVRYHFKKFGAEGPENAKELFKLRHSSLRITVERVFGILKKRFRVLDAEPFWNFQTQVDIVLACCIIHNHIMGVDPSDLLNQGLYEASESDSIIQTLTEREERQEAREWSAKRDEIAQNM
;
A
#
# COMPACT_ATOMS: atom_id res chain seq x y z
N SER A 1 4.57 5.44 -19.61
CA SER A 1 4.50 4.92 -18.23
C SER A 1 4.40 3.41 -18.26
N ALA A 2 4.76 2.73 -17.17
CA ALA A 2 4.34 1.35 -16.93
C ALA A 2 2.89 1.33 -16.41
N HIS A 3 2.25 0.15 -16.42
CA HIS A 3 0.91 -0.05 -15.86
C HIS A 3 1.03 -0.73 -14.49
N ASP A 4 0.32 -0.23 -13.48
CA ASP A 4 0.38 -0.67 -12.07
C ASP A 4 0.39 -2.19 -11.91
N SER A 5 -0.53 -2.90 -12.57
CA SER A 5 -0.60 -4.37 -12.49
C SER A 5 0.66 -5.07 -13.04
N ARG A 6 1.36 -4.51 -14.04
CA ARG A 6 2.63 -5.06 -14.53
C ARG A 6 3.76 -4.85 -13.52
N ILE A 7 3.77 -3.70 -12.84
CA ILE A 7 4.74 -3.41 -11.77
C ILE A 7 4.53 -4.41 -10.62
N LEU A 8 3.27 -4.67 -10.22
CA LEU A 8 2.96 -5.65 -9.19
C LEU A 8 3.31 -7.08 -9.61
N SER A 9 3.00 -7.51 -10.83
CA SER A 9 3.37 -8.85 -11.32
C SER A 9 4.89 -9.05 -11.40
N ASP A 10 5.65 -8.05 -11.86
CA ASP A 10 7.12 -8.05 -11.85
C ASP A 10 7.67 -8.07 -10.41
N ALA A 11 7.08 -7.28 -9.50
CA ALA A 11 7.47 -7.28 -8.09
C ALA A 11 7.22 -8.62 -7.40
N LEU A 12 6.10 -9.30 -7.66
CA LEU A 12 5.75 -10.59 -7.03
C LEU A 12 6.51 -11.79 -7.59
N SER A 13 6.90 -11.75 -8.87
CA SER A 13 7.56 -12.87 -9.55
C SER A 13 9.08 -12.95 -9.32
N ARG A 14 9.71 -11.85 -8.90
CA ARG A 14 11.15 -11.81 -8.60
C ARG A 14 11.52 -12.69 -7.39
N PRO A 15 12.64 -13.45 -7.42
CA PRO A 15 13.11 -14.23 -6.27
C PRO A 15 13.30 -13.39 -4.99
N THR A 16 13.86 -12.19 -5.13
CA THR A 16 14.02 -11.16 -4.07
C THR A 16 12.92 -10.08 -4.13
N GLY A 17 11.76 -10.44 -4.68
CA GLY A 17 10.64 -9.54 -4.91
C GLY A 17 9.78 -9.23 -3.68
N LEU A 18 8.67 -8.54 -3.93
CA LEU A 18 7.62 -8.33 -2.94
C LEU A 18 7.08 -9.70 -2.49
N ARG A 19 7.11 -9.96 -1.19
CA ARG A 19 6.51 -11.15 -0.59
C ARG A 19 5.28 -10.76 0.21
N ILE A 20 4.21 -11.53 0.06
CA ILE A 20 3.00 -11.39 0.87
C ILE A 20 3.05 -12.52 1.91
N SER A 21 3.08 -12.12 3.17
CA SER A 21 3.12 -13.03 4.31
C SER A 21 1.79 -13.77 4.51
N GLU A 22 1.84 -14.97 5.10
CA GLU A 22 0.65 -15.75 5.37
C GLU A 22 -0.31 -15.05 6.36
N GLY A 23 -1.62 -15.21 6.14
CA GLY A 23 -2.69 -14.46 6.84
C GLY A 23 -2.81 -12.97 6.47
N LYS A 24 -1.66 -12.28 6.33
CA LYS A 24 -1.53 -10.85 6.00
C LYS A 24 -1.93 -10.54 4.55
N TYR A 25 -2.07 -9.24 4.25
CA TYR A 25 -2.41 -8.72 2.93
C TYR A 25 -2.04 -7.25 2.81
N TYR A 26 -1.79 -6.79 1.58
CA TYR A 26 -1.56 -5.39 1.26
C TYR A 26 -2.87 -4.68 0.87
N LEU A 27 -2.98 -3.42 1.29
CA LEU A 27 -4.00 -2.50 0.78
C LEU A 27 -3.51 -1.91 -0.54
N ALA A 28 -4.12 -2.34 -1.65
CA ALA A 28 -3.74 -1.93 -2.99
C ALA A 28 -4.67 -0.85 -3.54
N ASP A 29 -4.17 0.00 -4.44
CA ASP A 29 -4.99 1.00 -5.11
C ASP A 29 -5.91 0.38 -6.18
N ALA A 30 -6.98 1.10 -6.55
CA ALA A 30 -7.97 0.66 -7.53
C ALA A 30 -7.38 0.29 -8.90
N GLY A 31 -6.18 0.79 -9.27
CA GLY A 31 -5.45 0.47 -10.50
C GLY A 31 -4.93 -0.97 -10.58
N TYR A 32 -4.53 -1.57 -9.45
CA TYR A 32 -3.95 -2.92 -9.40
C TYR A 32 -4.98 -4.04 -9.64
N GLY A 33 -6.24 -3.80 -9.25
CA GLY A 33 -7.30 -4.82 -9.24
C GLY A 33 -7.21 -5.75 -8.02
N ILE A 34 -8.30 -6.49 -7.76
CA ILE A 34 -8.33 -7.45 -6.65
C ILE A 34 -7.68 -8.77 -7.07
N ARG A 35 -6.72 -9.25 -6.27
CA ARG A 35 -5.88 -10.44 -6.50
C ARG A 35 -5.49 -11.04 -5.15
N ILE A 36 -4.91 -12.24 -5.16
CA ILE A 36 -4.36 -12.86 -3.94
C ILE A 36 -3.41 -11.92 -3.21
N GLY A 37 -3.62 -11.77 -1.90
CA GLY A 37 -2.83 -10.90 -1.04
C GLY A 37 -3.03 -9.38 -1.21
N CYS A 38 -3.90 -8.92 -2.12
CA CYS A 38 -4.09 -7.49 -2.41
C CYS A 38 -5.58 -7.07 -2.37
N ILE A 39 -5.97 -6.33 -1.33
CA ILE A 39 -7.34 -5.81 -1.17
C ILE A 39 -7.45 -4.38 -1.74
N THR A 40 -8.29 -4.24 -2.77
CA THR A 40 -8.58 -2.96 -3.44
C THR A 40 -9.94 -2.38 -3.05
N PRO A 41 -10.11 -1.04 -3.05
CA PRO A 41 -11.36 -0.41 -2.66
C PRO A 41 -12.47 -0.67 -3.68
N TYR A 42 -13.73 -0.53 -3.25
CA TYR A 42 -14.87 -0.71 -4.15
C TYR A 42 -14.89 0.34 -5.28
N ARG A 43 -14.81 -0.15 -6.52
CA ARG A 43 -15.13 0.61 -7.73
C ARG A 43 -16.64 0.93 -7.75
N GLY A 44 -17.04 2.07 -8.29
CA GLY A 44 -18.44 2.51 -8.39
C GLY A 44 -19.11 3.02 -7.10
N VAL A 45 -18.66 2.59 -5.91
CA VAL A 45 -19.16 3.10 -4.62
C VAL A 45 -18.80 4.58 -4.42
N ARG A 46 -19.67 5.35 -3.73
CA ARG A 46 -19.49 6.79 -3.46
C ARG A 46 -18.16 7.11 -2.75
N TYR A 47 -17.74 8.37 -2.85
CA TYR A 47 -16.52 8.88 -2.20
C TYR A 47 -16.68 10.36 -1.83
N HIS A 48 -16.42 10.69 -0.56
CA HIS A 48 -16.85 11.95 0.05
C HIS A 48 -15.67 12.92 0.20
N PHE A 49 -15.18 13.45 -0.93
CA PHE A 49 -14.11 14.47 -0.93
C PHE A 49 -14.60 15.82 -1.47
N LYS A 50 -15.46 16.48 -0.66
CA LYS A 50 -15.96 17.88 -0.69
C LYS A 50 -17.43 18.15 -1.04
N LYS A 51 -18.21 17.24 -1.65
CA LYS A 51 -19.62 17.54 -2.03
C LYS A 51 -20.71 17.16 -1.01
N PHE A 52 -20.42 16.22 -0.09
CA PHE A 52 -21.39 15.67 0.87
C PHE A 52 -20.73 15.47 2.25
N GLY A 53 -20.15 16.55 2.80
CA GLY A 53 -19.31 16.49 4.01
C GLY A 53 -20.07 16.51 5.35
N ALA A 54 -21.40 16.42 5.33
CA ALA A 54 -22.25 16.47 6.53
C ALA A 54 -22.80 15.10 6.95
N GLU A 55 -22.80 14.12 6.05
CA GLU A 55 -23.39 12.79 6.25
C GLU A 55 -22.30 11.72 6.27
N GLY A 56 -22.44 10.76 7.18
CA GLY A 56 -21.51 9.63 7.32
C GLY A 56 -21.68 8.58 6.22
N PRO A 57 -20.84 7.53 6.19
CA PRO A 57 -21.01 6.41 5.26
C PRO A 57 -22.35 5.71 5.52
N GLU A 58 -23.19 5.55 4.50
CA GLU A 58 -24.53 4.97 4.63
C GLU A 58 -24.51 3.44 4.74
N ASN A 59 -23.38 2.80 4.40
CA ASN A 59 -23.25 1.35 4.34
C ASN A 59 -21.80 0.87 4.52
N ALA A 60 -21.68 -0.43 4.84
CA ALA A 60 -20.44 -1.19 4.95
C ALA A 60 -19.39 -0.89 3.85
N LYS A 61 -19.81 -0.75 2.59
CA LYS A 61 -18.89 -0.57 1.46
C LYS A 61 -18.35 0.85 1.36
N GLU A 62 -19.12 1.84 1.81
CA GLU A 62 -18.69 3.23 1.96
C GLU A 62 -17.78 3.40 3.18
N LEU A 63 -18.10 2.74 4.31
CA LEU A 63 -17.25 2.73 5.51
C LEU A 63 -15.88 2.06 5.22
N PHE A 64 -15.89 0.91 4.55
CA PHE A 64 -14.67 0.25 4.07
C PHE A 64 -13.84 1.18 3.19
N LYS A 65 -14.47 1.86 2.23
CA LYS A 65 -13.79 2.76 1.30
C LYS A 65 -13.23 4.01 2.00
N LEU A 66 -13.92 4.54 3.01
CA LEU A 66 -13.45 5.63 3.85
C LEU A 66 -12.21 5.21 4.65
N ARG A 67 -12.24 4.05 5.31
CA ARG A 67 -11.09 3.51 6.09
C ARG A 67 -9.90 3.18 5.18
N HIS A 68 -10.13 2.54 4.03
CA HIS A 68 -9.10 2.26 3.02
C HIS A 68 -8.43 3.56 2.53
N SER A 69 -9.23 4.59 2.23
CA SER A 69 -8.70 5.90 1.84
C SER A 69 -7.94 6.62 2.96
N SER A 70 -8.33 6.44 4.22
CA SER A 70 -7.60 7.00 5.37
C SER A 70 -6.21 6.37 5.50
N LEU A 71 -6.13 5.03 5.39
CA LEU A 71 -4.86 4.29 5.42
C LEU A 71 -3.96 4.64 4.22
N ARG A 72 -4.54 4.83 3.03
CA ARG A 72 -3.83 5.38 1.86
C ARG A 72 -3.21 6.75 2.16
N ILE A 73 -3.96 7.66 2.79
CA ILE A 73 -3.46 8.99 3.17
C ILE A 73 -2.28 8.89 4.15
N THR A 74 -2.28 7.93 5.07
CA THR A 74 -1.11 7.67 5.95
C THR A 74 0.11 7.23 5.14
N VAL A 75 -0.03 6.30 4.20
CA VAL A 75 1.07 5.86 3.31
C VAL A 75 1.60 7.03 2.45
N GLU A 76 0.71 7.84 1.87
CA GLU A 76 1.10 9.03 1.09
C GLU A 76 1.82 10.08 1.95
N ARG A 77 1.44 10.23 3.24
CA ARG A 77 2.16 11.09 4.20
C ARG A 77 3.57 10.57 4.49
N VAL A 78 3.77 9.27 4.67
CA VAL A 78 5.11 8.67 4.88
C VAL A 78 6.02 8.96 3.69
N PHE A 79 5.57 8.76 2.45
CA PHE A 79 6.36 9.13 1.26
C PHE A 79 6.61 10.64 1.15
N GLY A 80 5.65 11.48 1.56
CA GLY A 80 5.83 12.93 1.65
C GLY A 80 6.87 13.34 2.69
N ILE A 81 6.94 12.65 3.83
CA ILE A 81 7.96 12.85 4.88
C ILE A 81 9.33 12.39 4.38
N LEU A 82 9.41 11.23 3.72
CA LEU A 82 10.63 10.70 3.13
C LEU A 82 11.23 11.67 2.09
N LYS A 83 10.40 12.25 1.21
CA LYS A 83 10.81 13.29 0.24
C LYS A 83 11.26 14.61 0.89
N LYS A 84 10.56 15.06 1.95
CA LYS A 84 10.95 16.26 2.71
C LYS A 84 12.31 16.07 3.38
N ARG A 85 12.55 14.90 3.97
CA ARG A 85 13.81 14.52 4.63
C ARG A 85 14.95 14.36 3.62
N PHE A 86 14.70 13.65 2.52
CA PHE A 86 15.68 13.34 1.49
C PHE A 86 15.29 13.99 0.16
N ARG A 87 15.67 15.26 -0.02
CA ARG A 87 15.33 16.06 -1.22
C ARG A 87 15.84 15.46 -2.53
N VAL A 88 16.78 14.51 -2.50
CA VAL A 88 17.20 13.71 -3.66
C VAL A 88 16.04 12.92 -4.29
N LEU A 89 15.03 12.54 -3.50
CA LEU A 89 13.81 11.85 -3.96
C LEU A 89 12.77 12.79 -4.61
N ASP A 90 13.07 14.09 -4.65
CA ASP A 90 12.24 15.14 -5.23
C ASP A 90 12.96 15.91 -6.36
N ALA A 91 14.22 15.54 -6.64
CA ALA A 91 15.01 16.04 -7.74
C ALA A 91 14.87 15.16 -9.00
N GLU A 92 15.19 15.70 -10.17
CA GLU A 92 15.30 14.90 -11.39
C GLU A 92 16.54 13.97 -11.30
N PRO A 93 16.39 12.64 -11.49
CA PRO A 93 17.47 11.70 -11.24
C PRO A 93 18.46 11.65 -12.41
N PHE A 94 19.67 12.18 -12.18
CA PHE A 94 20.78 12.14 -13.15
C PHE A 94 21.59 10.83 -13.14
N TRP A 95 21.27 9.89 -12.23
CA TRP A 95 21.92 8.59 -12.14
C TRP A 95 21.26 7.53 -13.03
N ASN A 96 21.98 6.44 -13.31
CA ASN A 96 21.41 5.24 -13.92
C ASN A 96 20.34 4.59 -13.01
N PHE A 97 19.45 3.77 -13.59
CA PHE A 97 18.31 3.17 -12.89
C PHE A 97 18.68 2.33 -11.65
N GLN A 98 19.78 1.57 -11.67
CA GLN A 98 20.18 0.78 -10.50
C GLN A 98 20.53 1.69 -9.34
N THR A 99 21.36 2.71 -9.58
CA THR A 99 21.72 3.70 -8.56
C THR A 99 20.50 4.50 -8.06
N GLN A 100 19.47 4.73 -8.89
CA GLN A 100 18.20 5.31 -8.42
C GLN A 100 17.49 4.40 -7.41
N VAL A 101 17.44 3.08 -7.67
CA VAL A 101 16.88 2.09 -6.73
C VAL A 101 17.69 2.06 -5.44
N ASP A 102 19.02 2.05 -5.53
CA ASP A 102 19.91 2.03 -4.36
C ASP A 102 19.74 3.28 -3.48
N ILE A 103 19.56 4.46 -4.09
CA ILE A 103 19.26 5.72 -3.39
C ILE A 103 17.92 5.64 -2.64
N VAL A 104 16.87 5.11 -3.27
CA VAL A 104 15.55 4.93 -2.62
C VAL A 104 15.67 3.99 -1.42
N LEU A 105 16.35 2.85 -1.57
CA LEU A 105 16.58 1.90 -0.50
C LEU A 105 17.39 2.52 0.66
N ALA A 106 18.47 3.24 0.36
CA ALA A 106 19.27 3.94 1.37
C ALA A 106 18.46 4.98 2.15
N CYS A 107 17.61 5.76 1.47
CA CYS A 107 16.70 6.71 2.12
C CYS A 107 15.73 6.01 3.07
N CYS A 108 15.11 4.90 2.66
CA CYS A 108 14.21 4.11 3.50
C CYS A 108 14.94 3.51 4.73
N ILE A 109 16.15 2.97 4.54
CA ILE A 109 16.95 2.40 5.64
C ILE A 109 17.32 3.47 6.66
N ILE A 110 17.79 4.64 6.22
CA ILE A 110 18.15 5.75 7.11
C ILE A 110 16.91 6.32 7.81
N HIS A 111 15.76 6.42 7.12
CA HIS A 111 14.50 6.83 7.75
C HIS A 111 14.08 5.86 8.86
N ASN A 112 14.08 4.56 8.59
CA ASN A 112 13.71 3.52 9.56
C ASN A 112 14.68 3.47 10.75
N HIS A 113 15.97 3.72 10.52
CA HIS A 113 16.94 3.86 11.60
C HIS A 113 16.63 5.07 12.49
N ILE A 114 16.37 6.25 11.89
CA ILE A 114 16.00 7.46 12.64
C ILE A 114 14.70 7.25 13.44
N MET A 115 13.68 6.61 12.86
CA MET A 115 12.45 6.23 13.57
C MET A 115 12.71 5.41 14.86
N GLY A 116 13.76 4.59 14.86
CA GLY A 116 14.14 3.76 16.01
C GLY A 116 15.02 4.44 17.05
N VAL A 117 15.82 5.45 16.68
CA VAL A 117 16.74 6.15 17.59
C VAL A 117 16.26 7.53 18.05
N ASP A 118 15.37 8.17 17.28
CA ASP A 118 14.64 9.38 17.66
C ASP A 118 13.13 9.25 17.37
N PRO A 119 12.36 8.67 18.31
CA PRO A 119 10.89 8.62 18.24
C PRO A 119 10.21 10.00 18.40
N SER A 120 10.97 11.05 18.72
CA SER A 120 10.47 12.43 18.93
C SER A 120 10.59 13.34 17.70
N ASP A 121 11.33 12.88 16.67
CA ASP A 121 11.63 13.57 15.42
C ASP A 121 10.39 14.30 14.86
N LEU A 122 10.53 15.62 14.71
CA LEU A 122 9.45 16.55 14.34
C LEU A 122 8.81 16.23 12.98
N LEU A 123 9.51 15.54 12.08
CA LEU A 123 8.97 15.13 10.77
C LEU A 123 8.10 13.87 10.86
N ASN A 124 8.21 13.10 11.95
CA ASN A 124 7.59 11.77 12.10
C ASN A 124 6.36 11.77 13.04
N GLN A 125 6.01 12.93 13.60
CA GLN A 125 4.92 13.06 14.58
C GLN A 125 3.57 12.64 13.98
N GLY A 126 3.01 11.53 14.50
CA GLY A 126 1.70 10.99 14.10
C GLY A 126 1.73 9.76 13.16
N LEU A 127 2.75 8.89 13.25
CA LEU A 127 2.94 7.72 12.36
C LEU A 127 2.89 6.31 13.02
N TYR A 128 2.76 6.19 14.34
CA TYR A 128 2.69 4.91 15.08
C TYR A 128 1.49 4.04 14.61
N GLU A 129 1.54 2.70 14.49
CA GLU A 129 2.52 1.62 14.83
C GLU A 129 2.57 0.59 13.65
N ALA A 130 3.31 -0.55 13.58
CA ALA A 130 4.24 -1.30 14.45
C ALA A 130 5.18 -2.21 13.57
N SER A 131 6.01 -3.09 14.18
CA SER A 131 6.63 -4.29 13.54
C SER A 131 5.72 -5.55 13.75
N GLU A 132 5.97 -6.78 13.28
CA GLU A 132 7.21 -7.43 12.82
C GLU A 132 6.98 -8.58 11.77
N SER A 133 7.93 -9.52 11.68
CA SER A 133 8.24 -10.48 10.60
C SER A 133 7.24 -11.63 10.37
N ASP A 134 7.35 -12.32 9.22
CA ASP A 134 6.57 -13.52 8.85
C ASP A 134 7.19 -14.35 7.69
N SER A 135 6.61 -15.54 7.44
CA SER A 135 6.96 -16.53 6.40
C SER A 135 6.34 -16.26 5.00
N ILE A 136 6.57 -17.17 4.04
CA ILE A 136 6.50 -16.93 2.58
C ILE A 136 5.38 -17.73 1.87
N ILE A 137 4.63 -17.08 0.98
CA ILE A 137 3.71 -17.72 0.00
C ILE A 137 4.34 -17.79 -1.41
N GLN A 138 4.02 -18.84 -2.20
CA GLN A 138 4.41 -19.03 -3.60
C GLN A 138 3.37 -18.51 -4.62
N THR A 139 3.81 -18.29 -5.87
CA THR A 139 3.00 -17.76 -6.99
C THR A 139 2.29 -18.85 -7.80
N LEU A 140 1.04 -18.59 -8.22
CA LEU A 140 0.14 -19.52 -8.91
C LEU A 140 -0.24 -19.07 -10.34
N THR A 141 -1.11 -19.82 -11.03
CA THR A 141 -1.41 -19.67 -12.48
C THR A 141 -2.67 -18.85 -12.81
N GLU A 142 -2.80 -18.40 -14.07
CA GLU A 142 -3.93 -17.55 -14.54
C GLU A 142 -5.34 -18.10 -14.29
N ARG A 143 -5.49 -19.42 -14.12
CA ARG A 143 -6.79 -20.04 -13.82
C ARG A 143 -7.14 -19.91 -12.34
N GLU A 144 -6.15 -20.01 -11.48
CA GLU A 144 -6.26 -19.87 -10.02
C GLU A 144 -6.54 -18.39 -9.68
N GLU A 145 -5.87 -17.44 -10.34
CA GLU A 145 -6.11 -15.99 -10.15
C GLU A 145 -7.59 -15.58 -10.23
N ARG A 146 -8.39 -16.20 -11.11
CA ARG A 146 -9.82 -15.88 -11.30
C ARG A 146 -10.73 -16.49 -10.23
N GLN A 147 -10.26 -17.51 -9.54
CA GLN A 147 -10.96 -18.08 -8.39
C GLN A 147 -10.58 -17.31 -7.13
N GLU A 148 -9.30 -17.07 -6.92
CA GLU A 148 -8.77 -16.20 -5.87
C GLU A 148 -9.37 -14.80 -5.92
N ALA A 149 -9.50 -14.16 -7.10
CA ALA A 149 -10.10 -12.82 -7.19
C ALA A 149 -11.56 -12.76 -6.70
N ARG A 150 -12.28 -13.90 -6.68
CA ARG A 150 -13.62 -14.01 -6.09
C ARG A 150 -13.55 -14.24 -4.58
N GLU A 151 -12.66 -15.12 -4.12
CA GLU A 151 -12.39 -15.38 -2.70
C GLU A 151 -11.89 -14.11 -1.97
N TRP A 152 -11.02 -13.33 -2.61
CA TRP A 152 -10.52 -12.06 -2.09
C TRP A 152 -11.55 -10.93 -2.18
N SER A 153 -12.51 -10.98 -3.11
CA SER A 153 -13.70 -10.10 -3.00
C SER A 153 -14.58 -10.52 -1.83
N ALA A 154 -14.81 -11.82 -1.61
CA ALA A 154 -15.57 -12.30 -0.47
C ALA A 154 -14.91 -11.90 0.87
N LYS A 155 -13.59 -12.06 1.01
CA LYS A 155 -12.80 -11.58 2.17
C LYS A 155 -12.92 -10.06 2.37
N ARG A 156 -12.94 -9.27 1.29
CA ARG A 156 -13.20 -7.82 1.38
C ARG A 156 -14.64 -7.53 1.82
N ASP A 157 -15.62 -8.23 1.25
CA ASP A 157 -17.03 -8.07 1.59
C ASP A 157 -17.30 -8.47 3.06
N GLU A 158 -16.67 -9.54 3.56
CA GLU A 158 -16.62 -9.93 4.98
C GLU A 158 -16.01 -8.83 5.86
N ILE A 159 -14.80 -8.37 5.55
CA ILE A 159 -14.13 -7.27 6.28
C ILE A 159 -15.02 -6.03 6.31
N ALA A 160 -15.70 -5.70 5.21
CA ALA A 160 -16.59 -4.53 5.14
C ALA A 160 -17.84 -4.65 6.03
N GLN A 161 -18.39 -5.84 6.25
CA GLN A 161 -19.51 -6.04 7.17
C GLN A 161 -19.07 -6.03 8.65
N ASN A 162 -17.82 -6.41 8.92
CA ASN A 162 -17.24 -6.52 10.27
C ASN A 162 -16.52 -5.22 10.73
N MET A 163 -16.82 -4.06 10.13
CA MET A 163 -16.10 -2.79 10.33
C MET A 163 -16.82 -1.77 11.23
#